data_AF-A0A349EPG1-F1
#
_entry.id   AF-A0A349EPG1-F1
#
_cell.length_a   1.000
_cell.length_b   1.000
_cell.length_c   1.000
_cell.angle_alpha   90.00
_cell.angle_beta   90.00
_cell.angle_gamma   90.00
#
_symmetry.space_group_name_H-M   'P 1'
#
loop_
_entity.id
_entity.type
_entity.pdbx_description
1 polymer ?
#
loop_
_entity_poly.entity_id
_entity_poly.type
_entity_poly.pdbx_seq_one_letter_code
_entity_poly.pdbx_strand_id
1 'polypeptide(L)'
;MDRRKFLRSAALAGIGLSFPGGLKQAAEAAQAGPDLAVVQGPSAAAITRAAIEALGGMKKFVSRGDIVVVKPNIAWDRVPEQAGDTNPEVVAEVVRLCIEAGAKKVKVFDRPVNDPRRCYVQSGIAEAARDKGADVIFMDDRKFKDMEIKGIALKTWPLYTEVIEADTVINVPIAKHHGLAKLTMSMKNWMGVMGGSRRMIHQKLDESIVDLARAIRPKLTVLDAVRILTDNGPQGGDLDDVKRLDT
;
A
#
# COMPACT_ATOMS: atom_id res chain seq x y z
N MET A 1 12.63 31.28 5.75
CA MET A 1 11.48 31.23 4.83
C MET A 1 11.98 30.66 3.49
N ASP A 2 11.46 29.51 3.05
CA ASP A 2 11.93 28.86 1.81
C ASP A 2 11.47 29.66 0.58
N ARG A 3 12.43 30.27 -0.11
CA ARG A 3 12.21 31.12 -1.29
C ARG A 3 11.43 30.38 -2.39
N ARG A 4 11.57 29.06 -2.47
CA ARG A 4 10.90 28.22 -3.46
C ARG A 4 9.42 28.02 -3.13
N LYS A 5 9.06 27.94 -1.85
CA LYS A 5 7.67 27.93 -1.39
C LYS A 5 7.00 29.29 -1.59
N PHE A 6 7.70 30.38 -1.28
CA PHE A 6 7.19 31.74 -1.48
C PHE A 6 6.85 32.03 -2.95
N LEU A 7 7.75 31.68 -3.88
CA LEU A 7 7.53 31.90 -5.32
C LEU A 7 6.37 31.05 -5.87
N ARG A 8 6.19 29.82 -5.39
CA ARG A 8 5.04 28.98 -5.76
C ARG A 8 3.72 29.55 -5.26
N SER A 9 3.68 30.01 -4.01
CA SER A 9 2.49 30.65 -3.44
C SER A 9 2.15 31.96 -4.14
N ALA A 10 3.15 32.78 -4.50
CA ALA A 10 2.96 34.02 -5.23
C ALA A 10 2.47 33.79 -6.68
N ALA A 11 2.98 32.76 -7.36
CA ALA A 11 2.55 32.40 -8.71
C ALA A 11 1.10 31.87 -8.76
N LEU A 12 0.71 31.04 -7.80
CA LEU A 12 -0.66 30.53 -7.68
C LEU A 12 -1.66 31.66 -7.37
N ALA A 13 -1.29 32.62 -6.52
CA ALA A 13 -2.10 33.80 -6.22
C ALA A 13 -2.27 34.72 -7.44
N GLY A 14 -1.21 34.93 -8.24
CA GLY A 14 -1.25 35.78 -9.42
C GLY A 14 -2.08 35.22 -10.59
N ILE A 15 -2.09 33.89 -10.77
CA ILE A 15 -2.86 33.22 -11.83
C ILE A 15 -4.37 33.20 -11.48
N GLY A 16 -4.71 32.95 -10.21
CA GLY A 16 -6.12 32.90 -9.76
C GLY A 16 -6.86 34.24 -9.86
N LEU A 17 -6.13 35.36 -9.81
CA LEU A 17 -6.67 36.71 -9.93
C LEU A 17 -6.95 37.14 -11.38
N SER A 18 -6.41 36.42 -12.36
CA SER A 18 -6.42 36.83 -13.78
C SER A 18 -7.54 36.17 -14.61
N PHE A 19 -8.29 35.22 -14.06
CA PHE A 19 -9.40 34.52 -14.75
C PHE A 19 -10.71 34.62 -13.96
N PRO A 20 -11.87 34.88 -14.60
CA PRO A 20 -13.17 34.76 -13.96
C PRO A 20 -13.36 33.33 -13.44
N GLY A 21 -13.44 33.16 -12.12
CA GLY A 21 -13.52 31.84 -11.47
C GLY A 21 -12.17 31.24 -11.02
N GLY A 22 -11.04 31.88 -11.32
CA GLY A 22 -9.71 31.42 -10.88
C GLY A 22 -9.55 31.39 -9.35
N LEU A 23 -10.17 32.34 -8.64
CA LEU A 23 -10.26 32.31 -7.17
C LEU A 23 -11.12 31.15 -6.65
N LYS A 24 -12.19 30.76 -7.36
CA LYS A 24 -13.01 29.59 -6.99
C LYS A 24 -12.26 28.29 -7.24
N GLN A 25 -11.62 28.12 -8.40
CA GLN A 25 -10.81 26.94 -8.69
C GLN A 25 -9.59 26.81 -7.77
N ALA A 26 -8.93 27.93 -7.44
CA ALA A 26 -7.83 27.92 -6.47
C ALA A 26 -8.33 27.58 -5.05
N ALA A 27 -9.52 28.05 -4.66
CA ALA A 27 -10.14 27.71 -3.39
C ALA A 27 -10.62 26.25 -3.33
N GLU A 28 -11.18 25.72 -4.43
CA GLU A 28 -11.61 24.32 -4.57
C GLU A 28 -10.40 23.37 -4.55
N ALA A 29 -9.32 23.71 -5.25
CA ALA A 29 -8.06 22.97 -5.21
C ALA A 29 -7.41 23.03 -3.82
N ALA A 30 -7.52 24.16 -3.12
CA ALA A 30 -7.07 24.28 -1.72
C ALA A 30 -7.96 23.51 -0.74
N GLN A 31 -9.25 23.28 -1.05
CA GLN A 31 -10.18 22.49 -0.25
C GLN A 31 -10.07 20.97 -0.47
N ALA A 32 -9.66 20.50 -1.65
CA ALA A 32 -9.63 19.08 -1.98
C ALA A 32 -8.55 18.26 -1.22
N GLY A 33 -7.54 18.93 -0.65
CA GLY A 33 -6.36 18.29 -0.07
C GLY A 33 -5.47 17.64 -1.14
N PRO A 34 -4.25 17.17 -0.77
CA PRO A 34 -3.35 16.55 -1.74
C PRO A 34 -3.78 15.11 -2.09
N ASP A 35 -3.47 14.68 -3.32
CA ASP A 35 -3.61 13.27 -3.75
C ASP A 35 -2.42 12.38 -3.32
N LEU A 36 -1.29 13.01 -2.97
CA LEU A 36 -0.05 12.35 -2.54
C LEU A 36 0.60 13.14 -1.42
N ALA A 37 0.97 12.44 -0.35
CA ALA A 37 1.81 12.95 0.72
C ALA A 37 3.08 12.11 0.83
N VAL A 38 4.21 12.78 1.07
CA VAL A 38 5.51 12.16 1.32
C VAL A 38 6.07 12.78 2.59
N VAL A 39 6.41 11.95 3.56
CA VAL A 39 6.91 12.40 4.87
C VAL A 39 8.18 11.64 5.19
N GLN A 40 9.19 12.33 5.72
CA GLN A 40 10.46 11.71 6.09
C GLN A 40 10.75 11.91 7.56
N GLY A 41 11.40 10.92 8.19
CA GLY A 41 11.71 10.95 9.61
C GLY A 41 12.06 9.58 10.19
N PRO A 42 12.80 9.54 11.31
CA PRO A 42 13.46 8.33 11.80
C PRO A 42 12.52 7.26 12.38
N SER A 43 11.25 7.59 12.62
CA SER A 43 10.24 6.68 13.16
C SER A 43 9.21 6.35 12.08
N ALA A 44 9.19 5.07 11.66
CA ALA A 44 8.26 4.55 10.67
C ALA A 44 6.79 4.80 11.05
N ALA A 45 6.43 4.59 12.32
CA ALA A 45 5.09 4.89 12.82
C ALA A 45 4.75 6.40 12.73
N ALA A 46 5.68 7.28 13.15
CA ALA A 46 5.42 8.73 13.12
C ALA A 46 5.21 9.25 11.70
N ILE A 47 6.06 8.83 10.73
CA ILE A 47 5.94 9.28 9.34
C ILE A 47 4.69 8.71 8.66
N THR A 48 4.32 7.46 8.98
CA THR A 48 3.09 6.83 8.45
C THR A 48 1.86 7.61 8.88
N ARG A 49 1.76 7.93 10.17
CA ARG A 49 0.66 8.76 10.68
C ARG A 49 0.65 10.13 10.01
N ALA A 50 1.78 10.83 10.00
CA ALA A 50 1.86 12.17 9.46
C ALA A 50 1.48 12.22 7.96
N ALA A 51 1.86 11.20 7.18
CA ALA A 51 1.49 11.08 5.78
C ALA A 51 -0.03 10.89 5.62
N ILE A 52 -0.65 10.05 6.45
CA ILE A 52 -2.10 9.82 6.43
C ILE A 52 -2.88 11.06 6.89
N GLU A 53 -2.41 11.74 7.94
CA GLU A 53 -2.98 13.02 8.39
C GLU A 53 -2.90 14.11 7.31
N ALA A 54 -1.79 14.19 6.57
CA ALA A 54 -1.64 15.11 5.45
C ALA A 54 -2.63 14.85 4.30
N LEU A 55 -3.16 13.63 4.19
CA LEU A 55 -4.22 13.26 3.23
C LEU A 55 -5.65 13.50 3.75
N GLY A 56 -5.80 14.00 4.98
CA GLY A 56 -7.09 14.25 5.64
C GLY A 56 -7.43 13.26 6.76
N GLY A 57 -6.47 12.44 7.20
CA GLY A 57 -6.62 11.51 8.32
C GLY A 57 -7.33 10.21 7.96
N MET A 58 -7.18 9.18 8.80
CA MET A 58 -7.70 7.84 8.49
C MET A 58 -9.23 7.79 8.36
N LYS A 59 -9.95 8.67 9.07
CA LYS A 59 -11.43 8.77 9.01
C LYS A 59 -11.96 9.20 7.63
N LYS A 60 -11.11 9.75 6.75
CA LYS A 60 -11.47 10.01 5.34
C LYS A 60 -11.62 8.70 4.55
N PHE A 61 -10.92 7.65 4.96
CA PHE A 61 -10.82 6.39 4.22
C PHE A 61 -11.58 5.24 4.89
N VAL A 62 -11.64 5.24 6.23
CA VAL A 62 -12.27 4.20 7.05
C VAL A 62 -13.45 4.78 7.79
N SER A 63 -14.63 4.18 7.61
CA SER A 63 -15.84 4.54 8.34
C SER A 63 -15.99 3.72 9.62
N ARG A 64 -16.74 4.25 10.59
CA ARG A 64 -17.06 3.52 11.82
C ARG A 64 -17.86 2.27 11.48
N GLY A 65 -17.38 1.12 11.95
CA GLY A 65 -18.02 -0.18 11.71
C GLY A 65 -17.43 -0.97 10.55
N ASP A 66 -16.56 -0.38 9.73
CA ASP A 66 -15.96 -1.03 8.57
C ASP A 66 -15.20 -2.30 8.97
N ILE A 67 -15.32 -3.33 8.13
CA ILE A 67 -14.37 -4.42 8.02
C ILE A 67 -13.29 -3.98 7.04
N VAL A 68 -12.10 -3.69 7.57
CA VAL A 68 -10.97 -3.19 6.79
C VAL A 68 -10.01 -4.34 6.47
N VAL A 69 -9.56 -4.42 5.22
CA VAL A 69 -8.41 -5.24 4.81
C VAL A 69 -7.19 -4.35 4.66
N VAL A 70 -6.14 -4.66 5.39
CA VAL A 70 -4.81 -4.07 5.23
C VAL A 70 -3.91 -5.12 4.58
N LYS A 71 -3.46 -4.83 3.35
CA LYS A 71 -2.71 -5.77 2.52
C LYS A 71 -1.24 -5.36 2.38
N PRO A 72 -0.34 -5.84 3.25
CA PRO A 72 1.10 -5.62 3.13
C PRO A 72 1.75 -6.51 2.06
N ASN A 73 3.03 -6.31 1.80
CA ASN A 73 3.87 -7.30 1.11
C ASN A 73 4.50 -8.22 2.17
N ILE A 74 4.20 -9.51 2.14
CA ILE A 74 4.77 -10.58 2.98
C ILE A 74 5.18 -11.75 2.07
N ALA A 75 5.84 -11.44 0.95
CA ALA A 75 6.10 -12.39 -0.11
C ALA A 75 7.27 -13.33 0.20
N TRP A 76 8.19 -12.91 1.07
CA TRP A 76 9.50 -13.54 1.20
C TRP A 76 9.77 -13.99 2.64
N ASP A 77 10.66 -14.96 2.76
CA ASP A 77 11.17 -15.38 4.06
C ASP A 77 12.38 -14.50 4.43
N ARG A 78 12.09 -13.28 4.88
CA ARG A 78 13.10 -12.23 5.12
C ARG A 78 12.82 -11.50 6.42
N VAL A 79 13.91 -11.06 7.07
CA VAL A 79 13.82 -10.17 8.24
C VAL A 79 13.66 -8.71 7.79
N PRO A 80 13.10 -7.82 8.64
CA PRO A 80 12.82 -6.43 8.28
C PRO A 80 14.02 -5.66 7.72
N GLU A 81 15.23 -5.96 8.18
CA GLU A 81 16.48 -5.32 7.77
C GLU A 81 16.79 -5.57 6.30
N GLN A 82 16.31 -6.67 5.72
CA GLN A 82 16.58 -7.07 4.35
C GLN A 82 15.65 -6.41 3.32
N ALA A 83 14.66 -5.61 3.76
CA ALA A 83 13.73 -4.87 2.89
C ALA A 83 13.05 -5.74 1.80
N GLY A 84 12.88 -7.04 2.08
CA GLY A 84 12.18 -7.97 1.21
C GLY A 84 10.67 -7.76 1.29
N ASP A 85 10.16 -7.40 2.46
CA ASP A 85 8.73 -7.28 2.78
C ASP A 85 8.45 -5.91 3.42
N THR A 86 7.18 -5.53 3.51
CA THR A 86 6.77 -4.24 4.09
C THR A 86 7.25 -4.10 5.53
N ASN A 87 7.73 -2.93 5.92
CA ASN A 87 8.15 -2.65 7.28
C ASN A 87 7.02 -2.92 8.30
N PRO A 88 7.25 -3.74 9.34
CA PRO A 88 6.23 -4.12 10.31
C PRO A 88 5.65 -2.94 11.10
N GLU A 89 6.45 -1.89 11.38
CA GLU A 89 5.98 -0.69 12.07
C GLU A 89 5.00 0.12 11.22
N VAL A 90 5.19 0.17 9.90
CA VAL A 90 4.26 0.83 8.96
C VAL A 90 2.92 0.10 8.98
N VAL A 91 2.94 -1.24 8.88
CA VAL A 91 1.71 -2.05 8.93
C VAL A 91 0.99 -1.88 10.26
N ALA A 92 1.72 -1.96 11.37
CA ALA A 92 1.18 -1.78 12.71
C ALA A 92 0.51 -0.40 12.87
N GLU A 93 1.15 0.67 12.40
CA GLU A 93 0.59 2.01 12.49
C GLU A 93 -0.68 2.16 11.65
N VAL A 94 -0.71 1.60 10.43
CA VAL A 94 -1.93 1.60 9.60
C VAL A 94 -3.07 0.85 10.31
N VAL A 95 -2.81 -0.33 10.87
CA VAL A 95 -3.80 -1.10 11.65
C VAL A 95 -4.33 -0.27 12.82
N ARG A 96 -3.42 0.32 13.60
CA ARG A 96 -3.76 1.16 14.76
C ARG A 96 -4.67 2.31 14.36
N LEU A 97 -4.34 3.03 13.28
CA LEU A 97 -5.14 4.14 12.75
C LEU A 97 -6.52 3.70 12.27
N CYS A 98 -6.64 2.51 11.65
CA CYS A 98 -7.94 1.98 11.24
C CYS A 98 -8.85 1.72 12.44
N ILE A 99 -8.31 1.15 13.53
CA ILE A 99 -9.04 0.89 14.77
C ILE A 99 -9.44 2.20 15.44
N GLU A 100 -8.53 3.19 15.50
CA GLU A 100 -8.84 4.54 16.01
C GLU A 100 -9.91 5.27 15.18
N ALA A 101 -9.98 5.01 13.87
CA ALA A 101 -11.05 5.51 13.00
C ALA A 101 -12.40 4.84 13.27
N GLY A 102 -12.42 3.73 14.01
CA GLY A 102 -13.62 3.01 14.42
C GLY A 102 -13.94 1.77 13.59
N ALA A 103 -12.96 1.21 12.86
CA ALA A 103 -13.13 -0.07 12.19
C ALA A 103 -13.61 -1.14 13.18
N LYS A 104 -14.59 -1.95 12.78
CA LYS A 104 -15.07 -3.07 13.59
C LYS A 104 -14.06 -4.22 13.62
N LYS A 105 -13.37 -4.42 12.49
CA LYS A 105 -12.39 -5.48 12.32
C LYS A 105 -11.34 -5.05 11.31
N VAL A 106 -10.07 -5.29 11.60
CA VAL A 106 -8.97 -5.10 10.66
C VAL A 106 -8.36 -6.46 10.37
N LYS A 107 -8.37 -6.88 9.09
CA LYS A 107 -7.80 -8.14 8.62
C LYS A 107 -6.47 -7.85 7.93
N VAL A 108 -5.43 -8.58 8.28
CA VAL A 108 -4.10 -8.47 7.65
C VAL A 108 -3.73 -9.79 7.02
N PHE A 109 -3.47 -9.77 5.72
CA PHE A 109 -2.99 -10.95 4.99
C PHE A 109 -2.29 -10.58 3.69
N ASP A 110 -1.46 -11.53 3.25
CA ASP A 110 -0.83 -11.63 1.95
C ASP A 110 -0.72 -13.09 1.54
N ARG A 111 -0.55 -13.37 0.23
CA ARG A 111 -0.25 -14.68 -0.34
C ARG A 111 1.25 -14.77 -0.66
N PRO A 112 2.06 -15.37 0.22
CA PRO A 112 3.51 -15.38 0.06
C PRO A 112 3.97 -16.20 -1.15
N VAL A 113 5.23 -16.01 -1.56
CA VAL A 113 5.92 -16.87 -2.54
C VAL A 113 6.67 -17.98 -1.82
N ASN A 114 7.33 -17.66 -0.70
CA ASN A 114 7.90 -18.66 0.20
C ASN A 114 6.84 -19.27 1.13
N ASP A 115 7.28 -20.15 2.05
CA ASP A 115 6.39 -20.76 3.03
C ASP A 115 5.70 -19.69 3.91
N PRO A 116 4.35 -19.64 3.94
CA PRO A 116 3.65 -18.58 4.65
C PRO A 116 3.95 -18.50 6.15
N ARG A 117 4.16 -19.65 6.81
CA ARG A 117 4.42 -19.68 8.26
C ARG A 117 5.75 -19.00 8.57
N ARG A 118 6.75 -19.16 7.70
CA ARG A 118 8.04 -18.48 7.81
C ARG A 118 7.92 -16.99 7.48
N CYS A 119 7.31 -16.63 6.34
CA CYS A 119 7.18 -15.24 5.90
C CYS A 119 6.50 -14.35 6.94
N TYR A 120 5.38 -14.80 7.51
CA TYR A 120 4.62 -14.02 8.48
C TYR A 120 5.39 -13.80 9.80
N VAL A 121 6.21 -14.77 10.20
CA VAL A 121 7.02 -14.69 11.42
C VAL A 121 8.27 -13.84 11.17
N GLN A 122 9.05 -14.16 10.14
CA GLN A 122 10.36 -13.55 9.91
C GLN A 122 10.26 -12.08 9.52
N SER A 123 9.21 -11.68 8.79
CA SER A 123 8.96 -10.27 8.49
C SER A 123 8.57 -9.43 9.72
N GLY A 124 8.23 -10.06 10.85
CA GLY A 124 7.72 -9.37 12.04
C GLY A 124 6.31 -8.77 11.88
N ILE A 125 5.73 -8.78 10.68
CA ILE A 125 4.46 -8.12 10.37
C ILE A 125 3.31 -8.76 11.15
N ALA A 126 3.32 -10.09 11.29
CA ALA A 126 2.24 -10.79 11.96
C ALA A 126 2.15 -10.48 13.45
N GLU A 127 3.29 -10.35 14.13
CA GLU A 127 3.35 -9.94 15.53
C GLU A 127 2.92 -8.48 15.68
N ALA A 128 3.58 -7.58 14.93
CA ALA A 128 3.33 -6.14 15.01
C ALA A 128 1.86 -5.76 14.70
N ALA A 129 1.22 -6.45 13.75
CA ALA A 129 -0.19 -6.24 13.43
C ALA A 129 -1.12 -6.78 14.52
N ARG A 130 -0.85 -7.97 15.09
CA ARG A 130 -1.66 -8.54 16.19
C ARG A 130 -1.61 -7.69 17.44
N ASP A 131 -0.44 -7.14 17.76
CA ASP A 131 -0.26 -6.24 18.91
C ASP A 131 -1.10 -4.96 18.81
N LYS A 132 -1.51 -4.59 17.60
CA LYS A 132 -2.43 -3.48 17.36
C LYS A 132 -3.89 -3.90 17.21
N GLY A 133 -4.21 -5.19 17.37
CA GLY A 133 -5.58 -5.71 17.34
C GLY A 133 -6.05 -6.20 15.97
N ALA A 134 -5.15 -6.43 15.00
CA ALA A 134 -5.54 -7.03 13.73
C ALA A 134 -5.82 -8.54 13.85
N ASP A 135 -6.76 -9.01 13.05
CA ASP A 135 -6.92 -10.42 12.70
C ASP A 135 -5.93 -10.77 11.57
N VAL A 136 -4.80 -11.37 11.92
CA VAL A 136 -3.78 -11.80 10.96
C VAL A 136 -4.14 -13.18 10.42
N ILE A 137 -4.47 -13.24 9.13
CA ILE A 137 -5.05 -14.41 8.48
C ILE A 137 -4.01 -15.10 7.60
N PHE A 138 -3.80 -16.39 7.83
CA PHE A 138 -3.19 -17.27 6.83
C PHE A 138 -4.25 -17.66 5.82
N MET A 139 -4.02 -17.34 4.55
CA MET A 139 -5.04 -17.49 3.50
C MET A 139 -5.40 -18.97 3.29
N ASP A 140 -6.70 -19.25 3.24
CA ASP A 140 -7.26 -20.57 2.95
C ASP A 140 -7.55 -20.70 1.46
N ASP A 141 -6.98 -21.70 0.79
CA ASP A 141 -7.15 -21.92 -0.64
C ASP A 141 -8.63 -22.09 -1.06
N ARG A 142 -9.51 -22.53 -0.16
CA ARG A 142 -10.95 -22.69 -0.42
C ARG A 142 -11.69 -21.36 -0.58
N LYS A 143 -11.10 -20.26 -0.12
CA LYS A 143 -11.64 -18.89 -0.22
C LYS A 143 -11.17 -18.16 -1.48
N PHE A 144 -10.45 -18.81 -2.39
CA PHE A 144 -10.25 -18.26 -3.73
C PHE A 144 -11.44 -18.64 -4.61
N LYS A 145 -12.00 -17.66 -5.31
CA LYS A 145 -13.13 -17.82 -6.22
C LYS A 145 -12.86 -17.06 -7.51
N ASP A 146 -13.28 -17.62 -8.64
CA ASP A 146 -13.16 -16.94 -9.92
C ASP A 146 -14.04 -15.69 -9.92
N MET A 147 -13.39 -14.54 -10.06
CA MET A 147 -14.02 -13.23 -10.12
C MET A 147 -13.95 -12.69 -11.53
N GLU A 148 -15.00 -12.01 -11.96
CA GLU A 148 -14.99 -11.31 -13.24
C GLU A 148 -14.17 -10.02 -13.11
N ILE A 149 -13.04 -9.96 -13.80
CA ILE A 149 -12.10 -8.82 -13.77
C ILE A 149 -12.41 -7.85 -14.92
N LYS A 150 -12.97 -8.35 -16.04
CA LYS A 150 -13.27 -7.57 -17.26
C LYS A 150 -12.07 -6.78 -17.79
N GLY A 151 -10.87 -7.28 -17.52
CA GLY A 151 -9.60 -6.70 -17.92
C GLY A 151 -9.22 -6.99 -19.37
N ILE A 152 -8.13 -6.39 -19.83
CA ILE A 152 -7.57 -6.64 -21.16
C ILE A 152 -6.92 -8.04 -21.20
N ALA A 153 -6.04 -8.33 -20.25
CA ALA A 153 -5.35 -9.61 -20.09
C ALA A 153 -6.16 -10.59 -19.25
N LEU A 154 -6.82 -10.12 -18.18
CA LEU A 154 -7.58 -10.97 -17.27
C LEU A 154 -9.08 -10.76 -17.46
N LYS A 155 -9.77 -11.74 -18.06
CA LYS A 155 -11.25 -11.72 -18.15
C LYS A 155 -11.87 -12.16 -16.84
N THR A 156 -11.40 -13.29 -16.33
CA THR A 156 -11.73 -13.86 -15.02
C THR A 156 -10.43 -14.29 -14.34
N TRP A 157 -10.39 -14.24 -13.01
CA TRP A 157 -9.26 -14.75 -12.24
C TRP A 157 -9.68 -15.17 -10.83
N PRO A 158 -9.11 -16.24 -10.25
CA PRO A 158 -9.37 -16.59 -8.86
C PRO A 158 -8.80 -15.52 -7.93
N LEU A 159 -9.64 -14.85 -7.16
CA LEU A 159 -9.24 -13.88 -6.14
C LEU A 159 -9.69 -14.34 -4.76
N TYR A 160 -8.95 -13.93 -3.73
CA TYR A 160 -9.32 -14.22 -2.36
C TYR A 160 -10.55 -13.41 -1.95
N THR A 161 -11.62 -14.07 -1.52
CA THR A 161 -12.91 -13.40 -1.31
C THR A 161 -12.86 -12.32 -0.25
N GLU A 162 -12.03 -12.48 0.79
CA GLU A 162 -11.96 -11.53 1.91
C GLU A 162 -11.49 -10.13 1.46
N VAL A 163 -10.74 -9.98 0.37
CA VAL A 163 -10.36 -8.65 -0.15
C VAL A 163 -11.49 -7.99 -0.92
N ILE A 164 -12.42 -8.78 -1.49
CA ILE A 164 -13.55 -8.29 -2.28
C ILE A 164 -14.75 -7.97 -1.38
N GLU A 165 -14.93 -8.75 -0.32
CA GLU A 165 -16.04 -8.63 0.64
C GLU A 165 -15.81 -7.57 1.73
N ALA A 166 -14.61 -6.97 1.79
CA ALA A 166 -14.29 -5.93 2.75
C ALA A 166 -14.95 -4.60 2.40
N ASP A 167 -15.36 -3.83 3.42
CA ASP A 167 -15.93 -2.50 3.23
C ASP A 167 -14.85 -1.52 2.73
N THR A 168 -13.63 -1.67 3.27
CA THR A 168 -12.48 -0.82 2.94
C THR A 168 -11.23 -1.68 2.73
N VAL A 169 -10.51 -1.40 1.64
CA VAL A 169 -9.23 -2.06 1.31
C VAL A 169 -8.11 -1.01 1.29
N ILE A 170 -7.04 -1.28 2.03
CA ILE A 170 -5.83 -0.46 2.11
C ILE A 170 -4.63 -1.29 1.64
N ASN A 171 -3.90 -0.76 0.66
CA ASN A 171 -2.70 -1.37 0.11
C ASN A 171 -1.46 -0.85 0.84
N VAL A 172 -0.55 -1.73 1.29
CA VAL A 172 0.68 -1.32 1.98
C VAL A 172 1.92 -1.96 1.35
N PRO A 173 2.26 -1.63 0.10
CA PRO A 173 3.45 -2.15 -0.59
C PRO A 173 4.76 -1.61 0.00
N ILE A 174 5.87 -2.28 -0.33
CA ILE A 174 7.23 -1.74 -0.19
C ILE A 174 7.78 -1.32 -1.55
N ALA A 175 8.57 -0.24 -1.57
CA ALA A 175 9.37 0.15 -2.73
C ALA A 175 10.62 -0.74 -2.84
N LYS A 176 10.71 -1.53 -3.92
CA LYS A 176 11.89 -2.38 -4.18
C LYS A 176 12.14 -2.62 -5.66
N HIS A 177 13.39 -2.91 -6.00
CA HIS A 177 13.78 -3.42 -7.30
C HIS A 177 13.07 -4.75 -7.62
N HIS A 178 12.80 -4.97 -8.90
CA HIS A 178 12.30 -6.25 -9.40
C HIS A 178 12.81 -6.47 -10.82
N GLY A 179 13.56 -7.55 -11.08
CA GLY A 179 14.20 -7.76 -12.40
C GLY A 179 13.26 -7.62 -13.62
N LEU A 180 12.06 -8.21 -13.55
CA LEU A 180 11.05 -8.11 -14.63
C LEU A 180 10.31 -6.76 -14.67
N ALA A 181 9.66 -6.37 -13.56
CA ALA A 181 8.83 -5.16 -13.50
C ALA A 181 9.63 -3.85 -13.36
N LYS A 182 10.96 -3.95 -13.22
CA LYS A 182 11.90 -2.91 -12.77
C LYS A 182 11.68 -2.46 -11.33
N LEU A 183 10.43 -2.20 -10.94
CA LEU A 183 10.03 -1.80 -9.60
C LEU A 183 8.83 -2.60 -9.10
N THR A 184 8.84 -2.97 -7.83
CA THR A 184 7.65 -3.38 -7.08
C THR A 184 7.17 -2.17 -6.28
N MET A 185 5.91 -1.82 -6.47
CA MET A 185 5.22 -0.74 -5.76
C MET A 185 3.72 -1.09 -5.68
N SER A 186 2.84 -0.08 -5.63
CA SER A 186 1.39 -0.20 -5.44
C SER A 186 0.71 -1.31 -6.24
N MET A 187 0.68 -1.23 -7.58
CA MET A 187 -0.14 -2.13 -8.39
C MET A 187 0.31 -3.60 -8.33
N LYS A 188 1.62 -3.84 -8.26
CA LYS A 188 2.16 -5.21 -8.25
C LYS A 188 1.89 -5.95 -6.95
N ASN A 189 1.68 -5.21 -5.84
CA ASN A 189 1.40 -5.81 -4.54
C ASN A 189 0.13 -6.69 -4.56
N TRP A 190 -0.84 -6.35 -5.43
CA TRP A 190 -2.08 -7.13 -5.57
C TRP A 190 -1.90 -8.57 -6.03
N MET A 191 -0.74 -8.93 -6.59
CA MET A 191 -0.44 -10.34 -6.88
C MET A 191 -0.57 -11.25 -5.64
N GLY A 192 -0.40 -10.68 -4.45
CA GLY A 192 -0.56 -11.39 -3.19
C GLY A 192 -2.02 -11.61 -2.74
N VAL A 193 -3.03 -11.28 -3.54
CA VAL A 193 -4.42 -11.73 -3.33
C VAL A 193 -4.96 -12.57 -4.49
N MET A 194 -4.09 -12.86 -5.47
CA MET A 194 -4.43 -13.70 -6.61
C MET A 194 -4.27 -15.17 -6.24
N GLY A 195 -5.26 -15.98 -6.60
CA GLY A 195 -5.17 -17.42 -6.71
C GLY A 195 -4.45 -17.84 -8.00
N GLY A 196 -4.52 -19.14 -8.31
CA GLY A 196 -3.98 -19.68 -9.55
C GLY A 196 -2.47 -19.58 -9.69
N SER A 197 -1.98 -19.80 -10.91
CA SER A 197 -0.55 -19.83 -11.24
C SER A 197 -0.01 -18.44 -11.54
N ARG A 198 0.97 -17.99 -10.73
CA ARG A 198 1.70 -16.74 -10.98
C ARG A 198 2.37 -16.72 -12.36
N ARG A 199 2.78 -17.87 -12.91
CA ARG A 199 3.43 -17.97 -14.23
C ARG A 199 2.57 -17.40 -15.36
N MET A 200 1.25 -17.62 -15.30
CA MET A 200 0.32 -17.09 -16.32
C MET A 200 0.27 -15.56 -16.29
N ILE A 201 0.26 -14.98 -15.10
CA ILE A 201 0.26 -13.52 -14.90
C ILE A 201 1.53 -12.88 -15.47
N HIS A 202 2.68 -13.55 -15.33
CA HIS A 202 3.96 -13.02 -15.82
C HIS A 202 4.09 -13.00 -17.35
N GLN A 203 3.21 -13.68 -18.11
CA GLN A 203 3.23 -13.61 -19.58
C GLN A 203 2.79 -12.23 -20.09
N LYS A 204 1.89 -11.57 -19.36
CA LYS A 204 1.34 -10.25 -19.67
C LYS A 204 1.30 -9.42 -18.38
N LEU A 205 2.46 -9.28 -17.74
CA LEU A 205 2.55 -8.78 -16.37
C LEU A 205 1.92 -7.39 -16.23
N ASP A 206 2.28 -6.45 -17.10
CA ASP A 206 1.87 -5.05 -17.00
C ASP A 206 0.34 -4.90 -17.18
N GLU A 207 -0.23 -5.54 -18.19
CA GLU A 207 -1.69 -5.56 -18.41
C GLU A 207 -2.40 -6.22 -17.22
N SER A 208 -1.88 -7.34 -16.72
CA SER A 208 -2.50 -8.10 -15.63
C SER A 208 -2.50 -7.36 -14.30
N ILE A 209 -1.43 -6.63 -13.96
CA ILE A 209 -1.38 -5.85 -12.71
C ILE A 209 -2.31 -4.65 -12.77
N VAL A 210 -2.49 -4.03 -13.94
CA VAL A 210 -3.42 -2.91 -14.14
C VAL A 210 -4.86 -3.41 -14.04
N ASP A 211 -5.19 -4.51 -14.73
CA ASP A 211 -6.50 -5.15 -14.65
C ASP A 211 -6.89 -5.47 -13.21
N LEU A 212 -5.96 -6.02 -12.43
CA LEU A 212 -6.18 -6.37 -11.04
C LEU A 212 -6.33 -5.14 -10.14
N ALA A 213 -5.48 -4.12 -10.29
CA ALA A 213 -5.59 -2.88 -9.52
C ALA A 213 -6.92 -2.17 -9.77
N ARG A 214 -7.42 -2.21 -11.01
CA ARG A 214 -8.73 -1.67 -11.40
C ARG A 214 -9.90 -2.47 -10.82
N ALA A 215 -9.76 -3.77 -10.62
CA ALA A 215 -10.79 -4.59 -10.00
C ALA A 215 -10.86 -4.38 -8.47
N ILE A 216 -9.71 -4.29 -7.79
CA ILE A 216 -9.65 -4.19 -6.33
C ILE A 216 -9.99 -2.77 -5.82
N ARG A 217 -9.53 -1.72 -6.51
CA ARG A 217 -9.81 -0.31 -6.18
C ARG A 217 -9.57 0.05 -4.69
N PRO A 218 -8.31 0.06 -4.21
CA PRO A 218 -8.03 0.45 -2.83
C PRO A 218 -8.54 1.86 -2.52
N LYS A 219 -8.97 2.07 -1.27
CA LYS A 219 -9.32 3.41 -0.76
C LYS A 219 -8.09 4.23 -0.43
N LEU A 220 -7.00 3.57 -0.04
CA LEU A 220 -5.73 4.18 0.33
C LEU A 220 -4.57 3.25 -0.08
N THR A 221 -3.47 3.83 -0.52
CA THR A 221 -2.18 3.14 -0.66
C THR A 221 -1.14 3.84 0.21
N VAL A 222 -0.46 3.09 1.06
CA VAL A 222 0.68 3.55 1.87
C VAL A 222 1.93 2.84 1.37
N LEU A 223 2.75 3.53 0.58
CA LEU A 223 3.99 2.97 0.05
C LEU A 223 5.09 3.12 1.10
N ASP A 224 5.56 1.99 1.64
CA ASP A 224 6.71 1.94 2.54
C ASP A 224 8.00 2.17 1.76
N ALA A 225 8.75 3.19 2.18
CA ALA A 225 10.10 3.46 1.73
C ALA A 225 11.06 3.68 2.92
N VAL A 226 10.75 3.18 4.12
CA VAL A 226 11.63 3.30 5.30
C VAL A 226 12.98 2.65 5.00
N ARG A 227 12.93 1.42 4.47
CA ARG A 227 14.03 0.76 3.79
C ARG A 227 13.54 0.31 2.42
N ILE A 228 14.40 0.41 1.42
CA ILE A 228 14.13 -0.06 0.07
C ILE A 228 15.22 -1.03 -0.35
N LEU A 229 14.84 -2.01 -1.17
CA LEU A 229 15.79 -2.89 -1.83
C LEU A 229 16.12 -2.30 -3.21
N THR A 230 17.35 -1.89 -3.43
CA THR A 230 17.77 -1.16 -4.65
C THR A 230 18.27 -2.07 -5.76
N ASP A 231 18.72 -3.28 -5.44
CA ASP A 231 19.19 -4.25 -6.43
C ASP A 231 18.79 -5.70 -6.06
N ASN A 232 18.97 -6.64 -6.99
CA ASN A 232 18.79 -8.09 -6.82
C ASN A 232 17.43 -8.55 -6.24
N GLY A 233 16.42 -7.67 -6.31
CA GLY A 233 15.03 -8.01 -6.02
C GLY A 233 14.42 -8.99 -7.04
N PRO A 234 13.31 -9.64 -6.68
CA PRO A 234 12.34 -9.15 -5.69
C PRO A 234 12.49 -9.69 -4.27
N GLN A 235 13.31 -10.73 -4.08
CA GLN A 235 13.55 -11.34 -2.77
C GLN A 235 14.69 -10.64 -2.02
N GLY A 236 15.77 -10.27 -2.73
CA GLY A 236 16.99 -9.78 -2.11
C GLY A 236 17.58 -10.77 -1.10
N GLY A 237 18.35 -10.24 -0.16
CA GLY A 237 18.95 -11.02 0.93
C GLY A 237 20.27 -10.44 1.41
N ASP A 238 20.96 -9.70 0.54
CA ASP A 238 22.13 -8.90 0.88
C ASP A 238 21.70 -7.56 1.48
N LEU A 239 22.37 -7.15 2.55
CA LEU A 239 22.15 -5.86 3.19
C LEU A 239 22.79 -4.72 2.41
N ASP A 240 23.81 -5.01 1.58
CA ASP A 240 24.45 -4.01 0.72
C ASP A 240 23.50 -3.51 -0.37
N ASP A 241 22.49 -4.31 -0.73
CA ASP A 241 21.41 -3.92 -1.64
C ASP A 241 20.29 -3.12 -0.97
N VAL A 242 20.37 -2.90 0.35
CA VAL A 242 19.34 -2.21 1.12
C VAL A 242 19.74 -0.78 1.41
N LYS A 243 18.83 0.15 1.10
CA LYS A 243 18.98 1.57 1.45
C LYS A 243 17.90 2.02 2.42
N ARG A 244 18.30 2.57 3.56
CA ARG A 244 17.40 3.24 4.49
C ARG A 244 17.12 4.67 3.99
N LEU A 245 15.85 5.00 3.76
CA LEU A 245 15.42 6.35 3.35
C LEU A 245 14.57 7.05 4.41
N ASP A 246 14.01 6.31 5.37
CA ASP A 246 13.15 6.86 6.42
C ASP A 246 12.01 7.73 5.83
N THR A 247 11.31 7.19 4.82
CA THR A 247 10.28 7.87 4.00
C THR A 247 8.99 7.06 3.90
#